data_AF-A0A285J038-F1
#
_entry.id   AF-A0A285J038-F1
#
_cell.length_a   1.000
_cell.length_b   1.000
_cell.length_c   1.000
_cell.angle_alpha   90.00
_cell.angle_beta   90.00
_cell.angle_gamma   90.00
#
_symmetry.space_group_name_H-M   'P 1'
#
loop_
_entity.id
_entity.type
_entity.pdbx_description
1 polymer ?
#
loop_
_entity_poly.entity_id
_entity_poly.type
_entity_poly.pdbx_seq_one_letter_code
_entity_poly.pdbx_strand_id
1 'polypeptide(L)'
;MEHINYDDEPSPAELAAIEAEQPRIDAEVAWLDAEISILTADERGGPTALDWRRLRRAEARVIRETFAYLAGRSYRPTPRRAA
;
A
#
# COMPACT_ATOMS: atom_id res chain seq x y z
N MET A 1 0.31 -28.15 21.01
CA MET A 1 0.00 -26.72 21.19
C MET A 1 1.30 -26.00 20.94
N GLU A 2 1.41 -25.34 19.78
CA GLU A 2 2.64 -24.67 19.37
C GLU A 2 2.91 -23.52 20.34
N HIS A 3 4.04 -23.57 21.03
CA HIS A 3 4.50 -22.48 21.88
C HIS A 3 4.93 -21.34 20.95
N ILE A 4 4.06 -20.35 20.75
CA ILE A 4 4.43 -19.10 20.09
C ILE A 4 5.42 -18.40 21.03
N ASN A 5 6.69 -18.34 20.60
CA ASN A 5 7.73 -17.68 21.35
C ASN A 5 7.51 -16.16 21.25
N TYR A 6 7.14 -15.53 22.36
CA TYR A 6 6.81 -14.09 22.40
C TYR A 6 8.05 -13.19 22.43
N ASP A 7 9.24 -13.77 22.57
CA ASP A 7 10.51 -13.04 22.61
C ASP A 7 10.93 -12.47 21.23
N ASP A 8 10.23 -12.83 20.14
CA ASP A 8 10.40 -12.29 18.77
C ASP A 8 9.32 -11.23 18.42
N GLU A 9 8.72 -10.57 19.41
CA GLU A 9 7.73 -9.52 19.13
C GLU A 9 8.37 -8.33 18.37
N PRO A 10 7.71 -7.79 17.33
CA PRO A 10 8.22 -6.65 16.59
C PRO A 10 8.45 -5.43 17.50
N SER A 11 9.59 -4.77 17.31
CA SER A 11 9.86 -3.50 17.98
C SER A 11 8.86 -2.42 17.55
N PRO A 12 8.65 -1.37 18.37
CA PRO A 12 7.78 -0.25 17.98
C PRO A 12 8.18 0.41 16.65
N ALA A 13 9.48 0.40 16.32
CA ALA A 13 9.97 0.94 15.05
C ALA A 13 9.61 0.05 13.85
N GLU A 14 9.55 -1.26 14.04
CA GLU A 14 9.11 -2.20 13.00
C GLU A 14 7.60 -2.12 12.80
N LEU A 15 6.83 -2.00 13.87
CA LEU A 15 5.37 -1.75 13.77
C LEU A 15 5.08 -0.43 13.06
N ALA A 16 5.79 0.65 13.40
CA ALA A 16 5.64 1.93 12.72
C ALA A 16 6.03 1.85 11.22
N ALA A 17 6.99 1.00 10.85
CA ALA A 17 7.35 0.79 9.45
C ALA A 17 6.23 0.10 8.66
N ILE A 18 5.52 -0.84 9.29
CA ILE A 18 4.33 -1.50 8.70
C ILE A 18 3.19 -0.47 8.53
N GLU A 19 2.91 0.33 9.56
CA GLU A 19 1.88 1.37 9.47
C GLU A 19 2.18 2.40 8.37
N ALA A 20 3.45 2.74 8.17
CA ALA A 20 3.88 3.63 7.10
C ALA A 20 3.66 3.06 5.68
N GLU A 21 3.55 1.73 5.53
CA GLU A 21 3.24 1.06 4.25
C GLU A 21 1.75 1.08 3.91
N GLN A 22 0.88 1.20 4.93
CA GLN A 22 -0.57 1.07 4.77
C GLN A 22 -1.17 1.98 3.68
N PRO A 23 -0.82 3.28 3.57
CA PRO A 23 -1.40 4.16 2.54
C PRO A 23 -1.09 3.70 1.11
N ARG A 24 0.08 3.09 0.88
CA ARG A 24 0.46 2.53 -0.42
C ARG A 24 -0.33 1.27 -0.71
N ILE A 25 -0.45 0.35 0.26
CA ILE A 25 -1.26 -0.86 0.13
C ILE A 25 -2.72 -0.50 -0.20
N ASP A 26 -3.30 0.45 0.52
CA ASP A 26 -4.67 0.92 0.27
C ASP A 26 -4.84 1.53 -1.13
N ALA A 27 -3.79 2.14 -1.68
CA ALA A 27 -3.80 2.65 -3.05
C ALA A 27 -3.74 1.52 -4.08
N GLU A 28 -2.91 0.51 -3.85
CA GLU A 28 -2.79 -0.69 -4.69
C GLU A 28 -4.10 -1.49 -4.70
N VAL A 29 -4.73 -1.69 -3.54
CA VAL A 29 -6.05 -2.33 -3.44
C VAL A 29 -7.12 -1.55 -4.21
N ALA A 30 -7.17 -0.23 -4.05
CA ALA A 30 -8.14 0.60 -4.78
C ALA A 30 -7.92 0.57 -6.31
N TRP A 31 -6.67 0.39 -6.75
CA TRP A 31 -6.36 0.22 -8.17
C TRP A 31 -6.82 -1.14 -8.68
N LEU A 32 -6.52 -2.21 -7.94
CA LEU A 32 -7.00 -3.56 -8.24
C LEU A 32 -8.54 -3.61 -8.29
N ASP A 33 -9.24 -2.98 -7.35
CA ASP A 33 -10.71 -2.91 -7.36
C ASP A 33 -11.24 -2.19 -8.62
N ALA A 34 -10.57 -1.13 -9.05
CA ALA A 34 -10.94 -0.41 -10.27
C ALA A 34 -10.70 -1.27 -11.52
N GLU A 35 -9.59 -2.03 -11.56
CA GLU A 35 -9.28 -2.95 -12.64
C GLU A 35 -10.29 -4.11 -12.71
N ILE A 36 -10.60 -4.74 -11.57
CA ILE A 36 -11.63 -5.78 -11.46
C ILE A 36 -12.98 -5.24 -11.96
N SER A 37 -13.35 -4.02 -11.57
CA SER A 37 -14.57 -3.38 -12.06
C SER A 37 -14.58 -3.27 -13.58
N ILE A 38 -13.47 -2.87 -14.22
CA ILE A 38 -13.37 -2.79 -15.69
C ILE A 38 -13.52 -4.17 -16.33
N LEU A 39 -12.81 -5.17 -15.81
CA LEU A 39 -12.79 -6.53 -16.36
C LEU A 39 -14.14 -7.25 -16.26
N THR A 40 -14.92 -6.92 -15.23
CA THR A 40 -16.26 -7.51 -14.98
C THR A 40 -17.39 -6.66 -15.54
N ALA A 41 -17.09 -5.66 -16.36
CA ALA A 41 -18.08 -4.69 -16.82
C ALA A 41 -19.08 -5.23 -17.86
N ASP A 42 -18.76 -6.33 -18.52
CA ASP A 42 -19.64 -6.91 -19.54
C ASP A 42 -21.01 -7.29 -18.98
N GLU A 43 -21.08 -7.76 -17.72
CA GLU A 43 -22.33 -8.10 -17.01
C GLU A 43 -23.27 -6.89 -16.85
N ARG A 44 -22.74 -5.66 -16.91
CA ARG A 44 -23.47 -4.40 -16.76
C ARG A 44 -23.48 -3.54 -18.02
N GLY A 45 -23.18 -4.12 -19.19
CA GLY A 45 -23.20 -3.44 -20.49
C GLY A 45 -21.90 -2.73 -20.88
N GLY A 46 -20.79 -3.07 -20.23
CA GLY A 46 -19.45 -2.59 -20.52
C GLY A 46 -18.96 -1.46 -19.61
N PRO A 47 -17.67 -1.08 -19.70
CA PRO A 47 -17.08 -0.05 -18.85
C PRO A 47 -17.69 1.34 -19.04
N THR A 48 -18.03 2.01 -17.94
CA THR A 48 -18.56 3.38 -17.97
C THR A 48 -17.44 4.43 -17.93
N ALA A 49 -17.76 5.67 -18.32
CA ALA A 49 -16.83 6.80 -18.15
C ALA A 49 -16.37 7.02 -16.69
N LEU A 50 -17.22 6.66 -15.72
CA LEU A 50 -16.88 6.72 -14.30
C LEU A 50 -15.84 5.65 -13.93
N ASP A 51 -15.95 4.44 -14.47
CA ASP A 51 -14.98 3.36 -14.23
C ASP A 51 -13.59 3.77 -14.70
N TRP A 52 -13.48 4.32 -15.91
CA TRP A 52 -12.22 4.84 -16.43
C TRP A 52 -11.63 5.98 -15.57
N ARG A 53 -12.50 6.84 -15.00
CA ARG A 53 -12.07 7.92 -14.10
C ARG A 53 -11.59 7.36 -12.76
N ARG A 54 -12.21 6.28 -12.26
CA ARG A 54 -11.77 5.59 -11.04
C ARG A 54 -10.41 4.94 -11.24
N LEU A 55 -10.21 4.23 -12.35
CA LEU A 55 -8.93 3.60 -12.69
C LEU A 55 -7.78 4.61 -12.72
N ARG A 56 -7.91 5.68 -13.50
CA ARG A 56 -6.87 6.73 -13.59
C ARG A 56 -6.55 7.38 -12.25
N ARG A 57 -7.55 7.53 -11.37
CA ARG A 57 -7.32 8.10 -10.03
C ARG A 57 -6.61 7.14 -9.12
N ALA A 58 -6.96 5.86 -9.19
CA ALA A 58 -6.31 4.84 -8.40
C ALA A 58 -4.83 4.68 -8.82
N GLU A 59 -4.54 4.67 -10.13
CA GLU A 59 -3.16 4.71 -10.67
C GLU A 59 -2.39 5.93 -10.14
N ALA A 60 -2.97 7.13 -10.24
CA ALA A 60 -2.35 8.35 -9.72
C ALA A 60 -2.10 8.28 -8.20
N ARG A 61 -3.01 7.63 -7.45
CA ARG A 61 -2.85 7.41 -6.01
C ARG A 61 -1.70 6.46 -5.72
N VAL A 62 -1.58 5.34 -6.45
CA VAL A 62 -0.46 4.38 -6.30
C VAL A 62 0.88 5.09 -6.49
N ILE A 63 1.00 5.88 -7.55
CA ILE A 63 2.23 6.64 -7.82
C ILE A 63 2.55 7.59 -6.65
N ARG A 64 1.56 8.39 -6.22
CA ARG A 64 1.73 9.34 -5.11
C ARG A 64 2.17 8.65 -3.82
N GLU A 65 1.48 7.58 -3.42
CA GLU A 65 1.76 6.90 -2.15
C GLU A 65 3.07 6.09 -2.20
N THR A 66 3.43 5.57 -3.37
CA THR A 66 4.74 4.93 -3.57
C THR A 66 5.87 5.93 -3.37
N PHE A 67 5.78 7.11 -3.99
CA PHE A 67 6.78 8.16 -3.78
C PHE A 67 6.83 8.67 -2.34
N ALA A 68 5.68 8.84 -1.70
CA ALA A 68 5.61 9.24 -0.28
C ALA A 68 6.28 8.20 0.63
N TYR A 69 6.01 6.91 0.41
CA TYR A 69 6.62 5.82 1.16
C TYR A 69 8.15 5.78 0.98
N LEU A 70 8.64 5.89 -0.26
CA LEU A 70 10.08 5.89 -0.55
C LEU A 70 10.80 7.10 0.06
N ALA A 71 10.17 8.28 0.02
CA ALA A 71 10.70 9.48 0.66
C ALA A 71 10.83 9.28 2.19
N GLY A 72 9.83 8.66 2.83
CA GLY A 72 9.86 8.32 4.26
C GLY A 72 10.93 7.28 4.62
N ARG A 73 11.11 6.24 3.78
CA ARG A 73 12.13 5.20 3.97
C ARG A 73 13.56 5.75 3.87
N SER A 74 13.78 6.71 2.95
CA SER A 74 15.09 7.31 2.69
C SER A 74 15.57 8.22 3.82
N TYR A 75 14.67 8.68 4.70
CA TYR A 75 14.99 9.56 5.83
C TYR A 75 15.56 8.82 7.05
N ARG A 76 15.71 7.49 7.03
CA ARG A 76 16.24 6.74 8.20
C ARG A 76 17.65 7.25 8.54
N PRO A 77 17.86 7.96 9.67
CA PRO A 77 19.20 8.32 10.11
C PRO A 77 19.96 7.02 10.29
N THR A 78 21.14 6.89 9.68
CA THR A 78 22.02 5.76 9.93
C THR A 78 22.19 5.61 11.44
N PRO A 79 21.96 4.42 12.02
CA PRO A 79 22.20 4.22 13.44
C PRO A 79 23.67 4.54 13.67
N ARG A 80 23.95 5.58 14.48
CA ARG A 80 25.29 5.88 14.96
C ARG A 80 25.76 4.60 15.63
N ARG A 81 26.70 3.88 15.00
CA ARG A 81 27.40 2.78 15.65
C ARG A 81 27.95 3.35 16.96
N ALA A 82 27.42 2.87 18.09
CA ALA A 82 28.04 3.11 19.38
C ALA A 82 29.46 2.52 19.30
N ALA A 83 30.41 3.33 19.77
CA ALA A 83 31.85 3.10 19.68
C ALA A 83 32.31 1.78 20.32
#